data_AF-A0A7U9WZH2-F1
#
_entry.id   AF-A0A7U9WZH2-F1
#
_cell.length_a   1.000
_cell.length_b   1.000
_cell.length_c   1.000
_cell.angle_alpha   90.00
_cell.angle_beta   90.00
_cell.angle_gamma   90.00
#
_symmetry.space_group_name_H-M   'P 1'
#
loop_
_entity.id
_entity.type
_entity.pdbx_description
1 polymer ?
#
loop_
_entity_poly.entity_id
_entity_poly.type
_entity_poly.pdbx_seq_one_letter_code
_entity_poly.pdbx_strand_id
1 'polypeptide(L)'
;MTCYGGGGMRPDVDYIVLNADFSNIDDVIKKMKDIDYCEEIASNCYEHLVKSEKYTYAKFVEWIIKDIGSTAYDKNRCGDLSRYIEKMCKKNNELVMNEIKSR
;
A
#
# COMPACT_ATOMS: atom_id res chain seq x y z
N MET A 1 -8.72 -10.10 21.75
CA MET A 1 -8.57 -9.55 20.39
C MET A 1 -7.48 -8.48 20.48
N THR A 2 -6.24 -8.83 20.18
CA THR A 2 -5.09 -7.94 20.33
C THR A 2 -4.98 -7.04 19.11
N CYS A 3 -5.14 -5.74 19.30
CA CYS A 3 -4.95 -4.72 18.27
C CYS A 3 -3.46 -4.58 17.98
N TYR A 4 -2.92 -5.39 17.07
CA TYR A 4 -1.56 -5.19 16.55
C TYR A 4 -1.57 -4.03 15.56
N GLY A 5 -0.59 -3.12 15.67
CA GLY A 5 -0.27 -2.19 14.59
C GLY A 5 0.15 -2.96 13.34
N GLY A 6 -0.08 -2.40 12.14
CA GLY A 6 0.26 -3.04 10.88
C GLY A 6 1.71 -3.55 10.86
N GLY A 7 1.90 -4.85 10.58
CA GLY A 7 3.21 -5.51 10.64
C GLY A 7 3.49 -6.33 11.91
N GLY A 8 2.53 -6.46 12.84
CA GLY A 8 2.71 -7.25 14.06
C GLY A 8 3.41 -6.51 15.20
N MET A 9 3.45 -5.18 15.12
CA MET A 9 4.00 -4.30 16.16
C MET A 9 3.11 -4.32 17.41
N ARG A 10 3.74 -4.27 18.59
CA ARG A 10 3.08 -4.30 19.88
C ARG A 10 3.04 -2.90 20.52
N PRO A 11 1.86 -2.45 20.99
CA PRO A 11 1.70 -1.16 21.64
C PRO A 11 2.57 -1.05 22.90
N ASP A 12 3.19 0.12 23.10
CA ASP A 12 4.08 0.46 24.23
C ASP A 12 5.32 -0.45 24.39
N VAL A 13 5.61 -1.27 23.38
CA VAL A 13 6.81 -2.11 23.31
C VAL A 13 7.63 -1.78 22.06
N ASP A 14 6.97 -1.72 20.91
CA ASP A 14 7.61 -1.44 19.61
C ASP A 14 7.31 -0.02 19.11
N TYR A 15 6.33 0.66 19.71
CA TYR A 15 5.98 2.04 19.40
C TYR A 15 5.20 2.70 20.55
N ILE A 16 5.26 4.02 20.62
CA ILE A 16 4.47 4.83 21.55
C ILE A 16 3.07 5.00 20.97
N VAL A 17 2.04 4.59 21.72
CA VAL A 17 0.65 4.68 21.28
C VAL A 17 0.15 6.12 21.39
N LEU A 18 -0.37 6.66 20.29
CA LEU A 18 -1.15 7.89 20.26
C LEU A 18 -2.62 7.54 20.02
N ASN A 19 -3.51 8.01 20.90
CA ASN A 19 -4.94 7.80 20.73
C ASN A 19 -5.43 8.55 19.48
N ALA A 20 -6.45 8.01 18.81
CA ALA A 20 -7.01 8.61 17.61
C ALA A 20 -7.64 10.00 17.85
N ASP A 21 -8.07 10.27 19.07
CA ASP A 21 -8.61 11.55 19.52
C ASP A 21 -7.54 12.47 20.14
N PHE A 22 -6.27 12.06 20.12
CA PHE A 22 -5.12 12.78 20.70
C PHE A 22 -5.22 13.06 22.20
N SER A 23 -6.14 12.40 22.92
CA SER A 23 -6.37 12.64 24.35
C SER A 23 -5.15 12.38 25.24
N ASN A 24 -4.16 11.60 24.77
CA ASN A 24 -2.94 11.25 25.49
C ASN A 24 -1.69 11.98 24.99
N ILE A 25 -1.82 13.06 24.21
CA ILE A 25 -0.68 13.73 23.56
C ILE A 25 0.39 14.21 24.55
N ASP A 26 -0.01 14.72 25.72
CA ASP A 26 0.94 15.21 26.74
C ASP A 26 1.81 14.06 27.29
N ASP A 27 1.21 12.89 27.52
CA ASP A 27 1.93 11.68 27.94
C ASP A 27 2.86 11.17 26.84
N VAL A 28 2.42 11.22 25.59
CA VAL A 28 3.25 10.86 24.43
C VAL A 28 4.47 11.79 24.34
N ILE A 29 4.28 13.10 24.46
CA ILE A 29 5.38 14.07 24.43
C ILE A 29 6.34 13.84 25.60
N LYS A 30 5.82 13.49 26.78
CA LYS A 30 6.66 13.15 27.94
C LYS A 30 7.51 11.92 27.67
N LYS A 31 6.91 10.85 27.13
CA LYS A 31 7.62 9.63 26.71
C LYS A 31 8.67 9.91 25.64
N MET A 32 8.36 10.75 24.65
CA MET A 32 9.30 11.13 23.58
C MET A 32 10.53 11.91 24.08
N LYS A 33 10.43 12.56 25.24
CA LYS A 33 11.56 13.27 25.86
C LYS A 33 12.45 12.36 26.69
N ASP A 34 11.99 11.16 27.00
CA ASP A 34 12.77 10.13 27.68
C ASP A 34 13.58 9.36 26.62
N ILE A 35 14.88 9.71 26.53
CA ILE A 35 15.77 9.18 25.50
C ILE A 35 16.00 7.68 25.69
N ASP A 36 16.23 7.24 26.94
CA ASP A 36 16.50 5.83 27.24
C ASP A 36 15.28 4.96 26.86
N TYR A 37 14.08 5.42 27.18
CA TYR A 37 12.85 4.77 26.77
C TYR A 37 12.67 4.72 25.25
N CYS A 38 13.02 5.80 24.54
CA CYS A 38 12.95 5.84 23.09
C CYS A 38 13.94 4.86 22.43
N GLU A 39 15.16 4.76 22.97
CA GLU A 39 16.15 3.79 22.52
C GLU A 39 15.68 2.35 22.74
N GLU A 40 15.08 2.06 23.89
CA GLU A 40 14.51 0.74 24.20
C GLU A 40 13.40 0.35 23.22
N ILE A 41 12.43 1.24 23.00
CA ILE A 41 11.32 0.99 22.06
C ILE A 41 11.84 0.80 20.64
N ALA A 42 12.80 1.60 20.19
CA ALA A 42 13.40 1.46 18.87
C ALA A 42 14.13 0.12 18.70
N SER A 43 14.88 -0.30 19.73
CA SER A 43 15.59 -1.58 19.76
C SER A 43 14.62 -2.77 19.71
N ASN A 44 13.55 -2.73 20.51
CA ASN A 44 12.49 -3.73 20.50
C ASN A 44 11.85 -3.85 19.12
N CYS A 45 11.49 -2.72 18.51
CA CYS A 45 10.92 -2.68 17.17
C CYS A 45 11.85 -3.29 16.13
N TYR A 46 13.14 -2.96 16.18
CA TYR A 46 14.17 -3.52 15.30
C TYR A 46 14.27 -5.04 15.45
N GLU A 47 14.33 -5.54 16.68
CA GLU A 47 14.42 -6.98 16.97
C GLU A 47 13.17 -7.75 16.48
N HIS A 48 11.96 -7.23 16.72
CA HIS A 48 10.73 -7.93 16.34
C HIS A 48 10.42 -7.87 14.84
N LEU A 49 10.73 -6.76 14.17
CA LEU A 49 10.36 -6.55 12.77
C LEU A 49 11.52 -6.76 11.81
N VAL A 50 12.64 -6.09 12.05
CA VAL A 50 13.74 -6.01 11.08
C VAL A 50 14.59 -7.27 11.14
N LYS A 51 15.03 -7.67 12.33
CA LYS A 51 15.86 -8.87 12.53
C LYS A 51 15.13 -10.16 12.16
N SER A 52 13.79 -10.15 12.25
CA SER A 52 12.98 -11.29 11.79
C SER A 52 13.10 -11.55 10.28
N GLU A 53 13.56 -10.55 9.51
CA GLU A 53 13.59 -10.52 8.05
C GLU A 53 12.24 -10.87 7.39
N LYS A 54 11.14 -10.88 8.14
CA LYS A 54 9.81 -11.26 7.62
C LYS A 54 9.22 -10.16 6.74
N TYR A 55 9.58 -8.91 7.02
CA TYR A 55 9.00 -7.73 6.40
C TYR A 55 10.04 -6.98 5.55
N THR A 56 10.67 -7.69 4.61
CA THR A 56 11.57 -7.06 3.65
C THR A 56 10.81 -6.67 2.38
N TYR A 57 11.30 -5.64 1.70
CA TYR A 57 10.76 -5.24 0.40
C TYR A 57 10.82 -6.39 -0.62
N ALA A 58 11.87 -7.22 -0.57
CA ALA A 58 12.00 -8.40 -1.43
C ALA A 58 10.85 -9.41 -1.19
N LYS A 59 10.56 -9.77 0.07
CA LYS A 59 9.44 -10.66 0.40
C LYS A 59 8.09 -10.07 0.00
N PHE A 60 7.94 -8.75 0.11
CA PHE A 60 6.75 -8.07 -0.37
C PHE A 60 6.59 -8.18 -1.90
N VAL A 61 7.66 -7.95 -2.67
CA VAL A 61 7.65 -8.11 -4.13
C VAL A 61 7.38 -9.55 -4.54
N GLU A 62 8.00 -10.53 -3.89
CA GLU A 62 7.74 -11.96 -4.11
C GLU A 62 6.27 -12.30 -3.89
N TRP A 63 5.67 -11.78 -2.80
CA TRP A 63 4.25 -11.96 -2.52
C TRP A 63 3.37 -11.36 -3.62
N ILE A 64 3.64 -10.13 -4.06
CA ILE A 64 2.90 -9.47 -5.17
C ILE A 64 3.01 -10.27 -6.48
N ILE A 65 4.22 -10.69 -6.86
CA ILE A 65 4.44 -11.48 -8.07
C ILE A 65 3.66 -12.79 -8.01
N LYS A 66 3.69 -13.46 -6.85
CA LYS A 66 2.94 -14.69 -6.63
C LYS A 66 1.42 -14.46 -6.72
N ASP A 67 0.92 -13.39 -6.11
CA ASP A 67 -0.51 -13.05 -6.11
C ASP A 67 -1.02 -12.78 -7.53
N ILE A 68 -0.31 -11.92 -8.27
CA ILE A 68 -0.63 -11.60 -9.68
C ILE A 68 -0.50 -12.85 -10.57
N GLY A 69 0.49 -13.69 -10.33
CA GLY A 69 0.68 -14.95 -11.07
C GLY A 69 -0.36 -16.02 -10.72
N SER A 70 -0.96 -15.96 -9.53
CA SER A 70 -1.99 -16.88 -9.06
C SER A 70 -3.40 -16.49 -9.52
N THR A 71 -3.63 -15.22 -9.84
CA THR A 71 -4.79 -14.84 -10.66
C THR A 71 -4.55 -15.33 -12.07
N ALA A 72 -5.17 -16.46 -12.44
CA ALA A 72 -5.37 -16.81 -13.83
C ALA A 72 -5.94 -15.57 -14.53
N TYR A 73 -5.16 -14.97 -15.43
CA TYR A 73 -5.54 -13.81 -16.21
C TYR A 73 -6.84 -14.14 -16.96
N ASP A 74 -7.97 -13.71 -16.41
CA ASP A 74 -9.28 -13.96 -16.99
C ASP A 74 -9.45 -13.02 -18.19
N LYS A 75 -9.03 -13.50 -19.36
CA LYS A 75 -9.16 -12.82 -20.67
C LYS A 75 -10.59 -12.32 -20.94
N ASN A 76 -11.59 -12.79 -20.21
CA ASN A 76 -13.00 -12.46 -20.45
C ASN A 76 -13.49 -11.17 -19.78
N ARG A 77 -12.75 -10.57 -18.84
CA ARG A 77 -13.18 -9.30 -18.21
C ARG A 77 -12.75 -8.05 -19.00
N CYS A 78 -13.03 -7.99 -20.31
CA CYS A 78 -13.08 -6.68 -21.00
C CYS A 78 -13.67 -6.69 -22.43
N GLY A 79 -14.60 -7.60 -22.76
CA GLY A 79 -15.22 -7.57 -24.09
C GLY A 79 -15.91 -6.24 -24.42
N ASP A 80 -16.52 -5.60 -23.41
CA ASP A 80 -17.32 -4.38 -23.63
C ASP A 80 -16.47 -3.10 -23.68
N LEU A 81 -15.38 -3.00 -22.89
CA LEU A 81 -14.50 -1.83 -22.95
C LEU A 81 -13.66 -1.85 -24.24
N SER A 82 -13.19 -3.02 -24.68
CA SER A 82 -12.48 -3.15 -25.97
C SER A 82 -13.37 -2.69 -27.12
N ARG A 83 -14.63 -3.16 -27.15
CA ARG A 83 -15.61 -2.79 -28.17
C ARG A 83 -15.93 -1.29 -28.16
N TYR A 84 -16.01 -0.67 -26.97
CA TYR A 84 -16.22 0.78 -26.83
C TYR A 84 -15.03 1.58 -27.36
N ILE A 85 -13.80 1.20 -26.97
CA ILE A 85 -12.56 1.87 -27.41
C ILE A 85 -12.43 1.77 -28.94
N GLU A 86 -12.62 0.58 -29.50
CA GLU A 86 -12.57 0.35 -30.96
C GLU A 86 -13.58 1.23 -31.71
N LYS A 87 -14.82 1.32 -31.21
CA LYS A 87 -15.87 2.16 -31.80
C LYS A 87 -15.50 3.65 -31.79
N MET A 88 -14.91 4.13 -30.69
CA MET A 88 -14.50 5.53 -30.55
C MET A 88 -13.30 5.87 -31.44
N CYS A 89 -12.29 4.99 -31.52
CA CYS A 89 -11.15 5.16 -32.42
C CYS A 89 -11.58 5.20 -33.89
N LYS A 90 -12.51 4.31 -34.30
CA LYS A 90 -13.04 4.30 -35.67
C LYS A 90 -13.76 5.60 -36.02
N LYS A 91 -14.62 6.09 -35.13
CA LYS A 91 -15.37 7.34 -35.33
C LYS A 91 -14.44 8.55 -35.48
N ASN A 92 -13.40 8.64 -34.64
CA ASN A 92 -12.43 9.73 -34.77
C ASN A 92 -11.66 9.68 -36.10
N ASN A 93 -11.24 8.49 -36.54
CA ASN A 93 -10.54 8.36 -37.81
C ASN A 93 -11.43 8.72 -39.01
N GLU A 94 -12.71 8.35 -38.98
CA GLU A 94 -13.66 8.73 -40.02
C GLU A 94 -13.88 10.25 -40.07
N LEU A 95 -14.01 10.92 -38.92
CA LEU A 95 -14.14 12.37 -38.84
C LEU A 95 -12.91 13.08 -39.42
N VAL A 96 -11.71 12.68 -39.00
CA VAL A 96 -10.44 13.24 -39.50
C VAL A 96 -10.31 13.03 -41.00
N MET A 97 -10.62 11.83 -41.50
CA MET A 97 -10.54 11.54 -42.93
C MET A 97 -11.56 12.32 -43.76
N ASN A 98 -12.75 12.58 -43.21
CA ASN A 98 -13.76 13.40 -43.89
C ASN A 98 -13.34 14.87 -43.93
N GLU A 99 -12.76 15.40 -42.86
CA GLU A 99 -12.22 16.77 -42.83
C GLU A 99 -11.06 16.96 -43.82
N ILE A 100 -10.19 15.97 -43.96
CA ILE A 100 -9.09 15.98 -44.94
C ILE A 100 -9.64 15.97 -46.36
N LYS A 101 -10.68 15.17 -46.64
CA LYS A 101 -11.30 15.07 -47.97
C LYS A 101 -12.17 16.27 -48.35
N SER A 102 -12.66 17.03 -47.37
CA SER A 102 -13.48 18.22 -47.59
C SER A 102 -12.67 19.51 -47.77
N ARG A 103 -11.34 19.42 -47.69
CA ARG A 103 -10.39 20.50 -48.03
C ARG A 103 -9.87 20.29 -49.44
#